data_AF-A0A553KAL4-F1
#
_entry.id   AF-A0A553KAL4-F1
#
_cell.length_a   1.000
_cell.length_b   1.000
_cell.length_c   1.000
_cell.angle_alpha   90.00
_cell.angle_beta   90.00
_cell.angle_gamma   90.00
#
_symmetry.space_group_name_H-M   'P 1'
#
loop_
_entity.id
_entity.type
_entity.pdbx_description
1 polymer ?
#
loop_
_entity_poly.entity_id
_entity_poly.type
_entity_poly.pdbx_seq_one_letter_code
_entity_poly.pdbx_strand_id
1 'polypeptide(L)'
;GFVSYDGVRYGVPWRYSGREGTVREVNGWVEIWADSTCIARHQKVYRSRATVFCENQYAGLTTAQGYAYPRPQARQISSQQVEVRSLDVYEQLTGVGA
;
A
#
# COMPACT_ATOMS: atom_id res chain seq x y z
N GLY A 1 -8.80 -3.77 5.37
CA GLY A 1 -8.31 -4.09 4.01
C GLY A 1 -9.43 -4.00 3.00
N PHE A 2 -9.18 -4.30 1.74
CA PHE A 2 -10.21 -4.34 0.68
C PHE A 2 -10.09 -5.61 -0.16
N VAL A 3 -11.22 -6.09 -0.67
CA VAL A 3 -11.30 -7.13 -1.70
C VAL A 3 -11.93 -6.51 -2.93
N SER A 4 -11.33 -6.73 -4.10
CA SER A 4 -11.89 -6.23 -5.38
C SER A 4 -12.73 -7.32 -6.02
N TYR A 5 -13.97 -7.00 -6.37
CA TYR A 5 -14.89 -7.89 -7.07
C TYR A 5 -15.78 -7.08 -8.00
N ASP A 6 -15.94 -7.53 -9.25
CA ASP A 6 -16.78 -6.89 -10.27
C ASP A 6 -16.51 -5.37 -10.46
N GLY A 7 -15.22 -4.98 -10.39
CA GLY A 7 -14.79 -3.58 -10.52
C GLY A 7 -15.06 -2.67 -9.31
N VAL A 8 -15.52 -3.23 -8.19
CA VAL A 8 -15.79 -2.53 -6.92
C VAL A 8 -14.85 -3.03 -5.82
N ARG A 9 -14.40 -2.13 -4.95
CA ARG A 9 -13.62 -2.48 -3.74
C ARG A 9 -14.54 -2.57 -2.53
N TYR A 10 -14.67 -3.77 -1.98
CA TYR A 10 -15.45 -4.03 -0.78
C TYR A 10 -14.54 -4.10 0.45
N GLY A 11 -14.88 -3.37 1.49
CA GLY A 11 -14.12 -3.27 2.73
C GLY A 11 -14.19 -4.57 3.53
N VAL A 12 -13.06 -4.96 4.12
CA VAL A 12 -12.97 -6.12 5.00
C VAL A 12 -12.17 -5.77 6.26
N PRO A 13 -12.47 -6.36 7.42
CA PRO A 13 -11.68 -6.13 8.63
C PRO A 13 -10.20 -6.41 8.38
N TRP A 14 -9.35 -5.45 8.76
CA TRP A 14 -7.93 -5.46 8.43
C TRP A 14 -7.16 -6.69 8.94
N ARG A 15 -7.68 -7.34 9.99
CA ARG A 15 -7.08 -8.55 10.61
C ARG A 15 -6.98 -9.74 9.64
N TYR A 16 -7.74 -9.71 8.55
CA TYR A 16 -7.73 -10.72 7.49
C TYR A 16 -6.88 -10.31 6.27
N SER A 17 -6.15 -9.19 6.33
CA SER A 17 -5.27 -8.76 5.24
C SER A 17 -4.17 -9.80 5.00
N GLY A 18 -3.87 -10.09 3.73
CA GLY A 18 -2.84 -11.08 3.35
C GLY A 18 -3.29 -12.53 3.43
N ARG A 19 -4.54 -12.80 3.82
CA ARG A 19 -5.14 -14.14 3.78
C ARG A 19 -5.90 -14.35 2.48
N GLU A 20 -5.92 -15.59 2.03
CA GLU A 20 -6.81 -16.01 0.94
C GLU A 20 -8.24 -16.15 1.45
N GLY A 21 -9.20 -15.80 0.60
CA GLY A 21 -10.61 -15.84 0.93
C GLY A 21 -11.47 -16.08 -0.30
N THR A 22 -12.72 -16.48 -0.09
CA THR A 22 -13.69 -16.70 -1.17
C THR A 22 -14.72 -15.58 -1.18
N VAL A 23 -15.04 -15.09 -2.38
CA VAL A 23 -16.14 -14.15 -2.59
C VAL A 23 -17.32 -14.90 -3.17
N ARG A 24 -18.51 -14.69 -2.61
CA ARG A 24 -19.76 -15.24 -3.11
C ARG A 24 -20.75 -14.12 -3.36
N GLU A 25 -21.46 -14.20 -4.47
CA GLU A 25 -22.59 -13.33 -4.76
C GLU A 25 -23.87 -14.12 -4.59
N VAL A 26 -24.73 -13.71 -3.65
CA VAL A 26 -25.99 -14.39 -3.34
C VAL A 26 -27.08 -13.36 -3.13
N ASN A 27 -28.16 -13.44 -3.90
CA ASN A 27 -29.33 -12.56 -3.76
C ASN A 27 -29.00 -11.05 -3.75
N GLY A 28 -28.04 -10.61 -4.57
CA GLY A 28 -27.61 -9.20 -4.63
C GLY A 28 -26.71 -8.77 -3.48
N TRP A 29 -26.19 -9.70 -2.68
CA TRP A 29 -25.18 -9.46 -1.66
C TRP A 29 -23.85 -10.07 -2.07
N VAL A 30 -22.77 -9.35 -1.79
CA VAL A 30 -21.40 -9.83 -1.87
C VAL A 30 -20.96 -10.25 -0.48
N GLU A 31 -20.73 -11.55 -0.30
CA GLU A 31 -20.24 -12.15 0.93
C GLU A 31 -18.76 -12.51 0.76
N ILE A 32 -17.97 -12.13 1.74
CA ILE A 32 -16.52 -12.37 1.74
C ILE A 32 -16.21 -13.30 2.90
N TRP A 33 -15.61 -14.43 2.57
CA TRP A 33 -15.34 -15.53 3.49
C TRP A 33 -13.83 -15.74 3.63
N ALA A 34 -13.37 -15.95 4.86
CA ALA A 34 -12.01 -16.40 5.16
C ALA A 34 -12.07 -17.44 6.27
N ASP A 35 -11.29 -18.52 6.18
CA ASP A 35 -11.24 -19.59 7.19
C ASP A 35 -12.65 -20.12 7.58
N SER A 36 -13.52 -20.35 6.58
CA SER A 36 -14.92 -20.76 6.75
C SER A 36 -15.82 -19.79 7.53
N THR A 37 -15.36 -18.56 7.78
CA THR A 37 -16.11 -17.51 8.47
C THR A 37 -16.48 -16.39 7.51
N CYS A 38 -17.72 -15.91 7.53
CA CYS A 38 -18.14 -14.73 6.79
C CYS A 38 -17.59 -13.48 7.49
N ILE A 39 -16.58 -12.84 6.89
CA ILE A 39 -15.84 -11.72 7.50
C ILE A 39 -16.39 -10.36 7.11
N ALA A 40 -17.14 -10.29 6.01
CA ALA A 40 -17.83 -9.08 5.57
C ALA A 40 -18.96 -9.42 4.62
N ARG A 41 -20.03 -8.64 4.68
CA ARG A 41 -21.17 -8.72 3.77
C ARG A 41 -21.53 -7.32 3.29
N HIS A 42 -21.70 -7.17 1.98
CA HIS A 42 -21.98 -5.89 1.32
C HIS A 42 -23.14 -6.04 0.35
N GLN A 43 -23.95 -4.99 0.21
CA GLN A 43 -24.89 -4.94 -0.90
C GLN A 43 -24.11 -4.77 -2.21
N LYS A 44 -24.48 -5.51 -3.25
CA LYS A 44 -23.81 -5.40 -4.55
C LYS A 44 -24.00 -3.99 -5.12
N VAL A 45 -22.89 -3.39 -5.52
CA VAL A 45 -22.86 -2.07 -6.15
C VAL A 45 -22.55 -2.24 -7.62
N TYR A 46 -23.42 -1.71 -8.49
CA TYR A 46 -23.29 -1.80 -9.96
C TYR A 46 -22.51 -0.63 -10.57
N ARG A 47 -21.82 0.16 -9.74
CA ARG A 47 -21.06 1.33 -10.16
C ARG A 47 -19.57 0.97 -10.27
N SER A 48 -19.03 1.04 -11.48
CA SER A 48 -17.59 0.85 -11.73
C SER A 48 -16.72 1.77 -10.86
N ARG A 49 -15.59 1.24 -10.37
CA ARG A 49 -14.59 1.95 -9.55
C ARG A 49 -15.11 2.46 -8.19
N ALA A 50 -16.26 1.98 -7.72
CA ALA A 50 -16.75 2.29 -6.39
C ALA A 50 -15.90 1.64 -5.29
N THR A 51 -15.93 2.25 -4.10
CA THR A 51 -15.34 1.69 -2.88
C THR A 51 -16.41 1.71 -1.79
N VAL A 52 -16.66 0.55 -1.19
CA VAL A 52 -17.64 0.34 -0.14
C VAL A 52 -16.88 -0.03 1.13
N PHE A 53 -17.04 0.75 2.20
CA PHE A 53 -16.38 0.48 3.48
C PHE A 53 -17.25 -0.46 4.32
N CYS A 54 -16.63 -1.26 5.20
CA CYS A 54 -17.36 -2.03 6.20
C CYS A 54 -17.22 -1.38 7.58
N GLU A 55 -18.15 -1.66 8.47
CA GLU A 55 -18.00 -1.27 9.86
C GLU A 55 -16.75 -1.92 10.47
N ASN A 56 -16.07 -1.18 11.36
CA ASN A 56 -14.90 -1.68 12.08
C ASN A 56 -13.74 -2.16 11.18
N GLN A 57 -13.68 -1.72 9.92
CA GLN A 57 -12.67 -2.13 8.94
C GLN A 57 -11.23 -2.01 9.46
N TYR A 58 -10.97 -0.99 10.27
CA TYR A 58 -9.67 -0.70 10.90
C TYR A 58 -9.74 -0.69 12.44
N ALA A 59 -10.78 -1.27 13.04
CA ALA A 59 -10.94 -1.26 14.49
C ALA A 59 -9.82 -2.04 15.20
N GLY A 60 -9.29 -1.45 16.26
CA GLY A 60 -8.16 -2.00 17.01
C GLY A 60 -6.86 -2.07 16.21
N LEU A 61 -6.80 -1.45 15.03
CA LEU A 61 -5.53 -1.11 14.42
C LEU A 61 -4.95 0.05 15.23
N THR A 62 -4.25 -0.26 16.32
CA THR A 62 -3.35 0.67 17.01
C THR A 62 -2.17 0.90 16.09
N THR A 63 -2.40 1.71 15.06
CA THR A 63 -1.43 1.91 14.02
C THR A 63 -0.19 2.53 14.63
N ALA A 64 0.96 2.23 14.03
CA ALA A 64 2.02 3.21 13.91
C ALA A 64 1.49 4.46 13.17
N GLN A 65 0.54 5.20 13.74
CA GLN A 65 -0.10 6.43 13.22
C GLN A 65 -0.50 6.43 11.73
N GLY A 66 -1.03 5.32 11.19
CA GLY A 66 -1.52 5.26 9.81
C GLY A 66 -0.52 4.72 8.79
N TYR A 67 0.72 4.40 9.19
CA TYR A 67 1.73 3.88 8.26
C TYR A 67 1.48 2.40 7.93
N ALA A 68 1.37 2.10 6.63
CA ALA A 68 1.23 0.75 6.09
C ALA A 68 2.57 -0.02 6.02
N TYR A 69 3.67 0.64 6.35
CA TYR A 69 5.05 0.13 6.33
C TYR A 69 5.83 0.70 7.52
N PRO A 70 6.93 0.04 7.97
CA PRO A 70 7.79 0.60 9.02
C PRO A 70 8.26 1.99 8.62
N ARG A 71 8.30 2.94 9.56
CA ARG A 71 8.80 4.29 9.26
C ARG A 71 10.20 4.18 8.66
N PRO A 72 10.47 4.82 7.51
CA PRO A 72 11.79 4.82 6.93
C PRO A 72 12.77 5.39 7.95
N GLN A 73 13.82 4.64 8.24
CA GLN A 73 14.88 5.05 9.14
C GLN A 73 16.09 5.46 8.29
N ALA A 74 16.63 6.65 8.55
CA ALA A 74 17.90 7.04 7.97
C ALA A 74 19.03 6.31 8.71
N ARG A 75 19.99 5.76 7.95
CA ARG A 75 21.24 5.29 8.51
C ARG A 75 22.28 6.39 8.29
N GLN A 76 22.87 6.89 9.37
CA GLN A 76 24.02 7.78 9.26
C GLN A 76 25.19 6.96 8.67
N ILE A 77 25.59 7.33 7.46
CA ILE A 77 26.80 6.81 6.84
C ILE A 77 27.94 7.68 7.36
N SER A 78 29.01 7.06 7.86
CA SER A 78 30.24 7.79 8.19
C SER A 78 30.68 8.60 6.99
N SER A 79 31.14 9.84 7.20
CA SER A 79 31.63 10.72 6.13
C SER A 79 32.49 9.92 5.15
N GLN A 80 32.01 9.79 3.91
CA GLN A 80 32.81 9.23 2.84
C GLN A 80 34.03 10.13 2.68
N GLN A 81 35.23 9.55 2.59
CA GLN A 81 36.40 10.32 2.16
C GLN A 81 36.14 10.75 0.72
N VAL A 82 35.64 11.97 0.57
CA VAL A 82 35.51 12.63 -0.72
C VAL A 82 36.84 13.33 -1.00
N GLU A 83 37.41 13.07 -2.17
CA GLU A 83 38.56 13.84 -2.62
C GLU A 83 38.10 15.23 -3.04
N VAL A 84 38.63 16.25 -2.37
CA VAL A 84 38.48 17.64 -2.81
C VAL A 84 39.55 17.88 -3.87
N ARG A 85 39.14 17.95 -5.14
CA ARG A 85 40.04 18.23 -6.28
C ARG A 85 39.86 19.67 -6.75
N SER A 86 40.95 20.29 -7.21
CA SER A 86 40.89 21.62 -7.83
C SER A 86 40.03 21.57 -9.09
N LEU A 87 39.34 22.69 -9.37
CA LEU A 87 38.53 22.83 -10.58
C LEU A 87 39.38 22.81 -11.87
N ASP A 88 40.68 23.08 -11.76
CA ASP A 88 41.66 23.02 -12.86
C ASP A 88 41.65 21.66 -13.61
N VAL A 89 41.25 20.58 -12.92
CA VAL A 89 41.10 19.23 -13.52
C VAL A 89 40.04 19.25 -14.62
N TYR A 90 38.97 20.02 -14.44
CA TYR A 90 37.93 20.15 -15.46
C TYR A 90 38.40 21.04 -16.62
N GLU A 91 39.13 22.12 -16.34
CA GLU A 91 39.67 23.01 -17.38
C GLU A 91 40.62 22.28 -18.33
N GLN A 92 41.43 21.35 -17.81
CA GLN A 92 42.31 20.51 -18.62
C GLN A 92 41.56 19.48 -19.48
N LEU A 93 40.41 18.99 -19.03
CA LEU A 93 39.60 17.99 -19.74
C LEU A 93 38.65 18.61 -20.76
N THR A 94 38.11 19.80 -20.47
CA THR A 94 37.23 20.54 -21.37
C THR A 94 38.01 21.50 -22.26
N GLY A 95 39.23 21.15 -22.68
CA GLY A 95 40.03 21.95 -23.61
C GLY A 95 39.25 22.32 -24.86
N VAL A 96 38.51 23.43 -24.78
CA VAL A 96 37.96 24.14 -25.92
C VAL A 96 39.19 24.76 -26.55
N GLY A 97 39.66 24.10 -27.60
CA GLY A 97 40.71 24.58 -28.46
C GLY A 97 40.42 26.03 -28.85
N ALA A 98 41.47 26.84 -28.74
CA ALA A 98 41.56 28.17 -29.31
C ALA A 98 41.21 28.16 -30.81
#